data_AF-A0A932CGJ4-F1
#
_entry.id   AF-A0A932CGJ4-F1
#
_cell.length_a   1.000
_cell.length_b   1.000
_cell.length_c   1.000
_cell.angle_alpha   90.00
_cell.angle_beta   90.00
_cell.angle_gamma   90.00
#
_symmetry.space_group_name_H-M   'P 1'
#
loop_
_entity.id
_entity.type
_entity.pdbx_description
1 polymer ?
#
loop_
_entity_poly.entity_id
_entity_poly.type
_entity_poly.pdbx_seq_one_letter_code
_entity_poly.pdbx_strand_id
1 'polypeptide(L)'
;MNDDLKLIDELIRAHRGISQRVRSLESSVTDLEAVLDLQKAQSGWELDSKEALAQKQAALGETLGYLDAGLRRHFEYEEIKLPGLFSPLMMQWLKLEHARILEGIARAKESLVVSEAELAHEQRLSRKWDIQRMTSEISRDVEDHARKEEVTYEMIKTALTKTG
;
A
#
# COMPACT_ATOMS: atom_id res chain seq x y z
N MET A 1 13.72 -9.65 27.10
CA MET A 1 13.79 -10.95 26.40
C MET A 1 12.43 -11.54 26.09
N ASN A 2 11.60 -11.93 27.08
CA ASN A 2 10.22 -12.40 26.79
C ASN A 2 9.37 -11.31 26.13
N ASP A 3 9.54 -10.06 26.57
CA ASP A 3 8.82 -8.92 25.99
C ASP A 3 9.30 -8.58 24.56
N ASP A 4 10.58 -8.79 24.24
CA ASP A 4 11.13 -8.58 22.90
C ASP A 4 10.64 -9.64 21.90
N LEU A 5 10.54 -10.90 22.34
CA LEU A 5 9.97 -11.98 21.54
C LEU A 5 8.47 -11.75 21.27
N LYS A 6 7.72 -11.29 22.29
CA LYS A 6 6.31 -10.92 22.12
C LYS A 6 6.14 -9.77 21.14
N LEU A 7 6.98 -8.74 21.24
CA LEU A 7 6.97 -7.61 20.31
C LEU A 7 7.19 -8.09 18.87
N ILE A 8 8.19 -8.95 18.63
CA ILE A 8 8.45 -9.51 17.30
C ILE A 8 7.23 -10.29 16.78
N ASP A 9 6.62 -11.14 17.60
CA ASP A 9 5.43 -11.91 17.20
C ASP A 9 4.22 -11.00 16.91
N GLU A 10 4.09 -9.87 17.61
CA GLU A 10 3.08 -8.85 17.33
C GLU A 10 3.31 -8.17 15.98
N LEU A 11 4.54 -7.78 15.67
CA LEU A 11 4.90 -7.12 14.42
C LEU A 11 4.68 -8.03 13.21
N ILE A 12 5.10 -9.29 13.29
CA ILE A 12 4.85 -10.30 12.23
C ILE A 12 3.34 -10.51 12.02
N ARG A 13 2.53 -10.50 13.09
CA ARG A 13 1.07 -10.58 12.95
C ARG A 13 0.49 -9.34 12.28
N ALA A 14 1.01 -8.16 12.59
CA ALA A 14 0.57 -6.90 11.98
C ALA A 14 0.83 -6.89 10.47
N HIS A 15 1.98 -7.39 10.02
CA HIS A 15 2.30 -7.53 8.58
C HIS A 15 1.27 -8.35 7.83
N ARG A 16 0.80 -9.47 8.38
CA ARG A 16 -0.27 -10.29 7.75
C ARG A 16 -1.56 -9.49 7.52
N GLY A 17 -1.90 -8.61 8.47
CA GLY A 17 -3.04 -7.69 8.35
C GLY A 17 -2.84 -6.65 7.25
N ILE A 18 -1.62 -6.15 7.09
CA ILE A 18 -1.24 -5.22 6.01
C ILE A 18 -1.31 -5.93 4.65
N SER A 19 -0.78 -7.16 4.52
CA SER A 19 -0.86 -7.94 3.28
C SER A 19 -2.30 -8.23 2.84
N GLN A 20 -3.25 -8.35 3.77
CA GLN A 20 -4.66 -8.45 3.40
C GLN A 20 -5.17 -7.16 2.75
N ARG A 21 -4.78 -5.99 3.27
CA ARG A 21 -5.17 -4.69 2.72
C ARG A 21 -4.52 -4.42 1.37
N VAL A 22 -3.27 -4.84 1.17
CA VAL A 22 -2.60 -4.80 -0.14
C VAL A 22 -3.36 -5.62 -1.18
N ARG A 23 -3.82 -6.83 -0.83
CA ARG A 23 -4.66 -7.64 -1.72
C ARG A 23 -6.00 -6.97 -2.08
N SER A 24 -6.63 -6.27 -1.12
CA SER A 24 -7.83 -5.49 -1.41
C SER A 24 -7.55 -4.32 -2.37
N LEU A 25 -6.37 -3.72 -2.25
CA LEU A 25 -5.91 -2.67 -3.17
C LEU A 25 -5.73 -3.22 -4.60
N GLU A 26 -5.06 -4.37 -4.75
CA GLU A 26 -4.89 -5.04 -6.04
C GLU A 26 -6.24 -5.41 -6.68
N SER A 27 -7.17 -5.98 -5.90
CA SER A 27 -8.52 -6.27 -6.39
C SER A 27 -9.25 -5.03 -6.90
N SER A 28 -9.07 -3.88 -6.25
CA SER A 28 -9.70 -2.62 -6.67
C SER A 28 -9.13 -2.11 -8.01
N VAL A 29 -7.85 -2.39 -8.27
CA VAL A 29 -7.19 -2.08 -9.55
C VAL A 29 -7.71 -2.96 -10.67
N THR A 30 -7.83 -4.28 -10.44
CA THR A 30 -8.39 -5.21 -11.42
C THR A 30 -9.84 -4.88 -11.79
N ASP A 31 -10.64 -4.48 -10.80
CA ASP A 31 -12.01 -4.02 -11.03
C ASP A 31 -12.05 -2.76 -11.91
N LEU A 32 -11.10 -1.84 -11.72
CA LEU A 32 -10.96 -0.66 -12.56
C LEU A 32 -10.60 -1.06 -13.99
N GLU A 33 -9.65 -1.98 -14.19
CA GLU A 33 -9.26 -2.52 -15.50
C GLU A 33 -10.44 -3.10 -16.27
N ALA A 34 -11.25 -3.93 -15.61
CA ALA A 34 -12.40 -4.57 -16.22
C ALA A 34 -13.42 -3.55 -16.77
N VAL A 35 -13.68 -2.47 -16.02
CA VAL A 35 -14.58 -1.38 -16.47
C VAL A 35 -14.00 -0.64 -17.68
N LEU A 36 -12.68 -0.48 -17.76
CA LEU A 36 -12.03 0.20 -18.88
C LEU A 36 -12.03 -0.61 -20.16
N ASP A 37 -11.80 -1.91 -20.06
CA ASP A 37 -11.85 -2.78 -21.23
C ASP A 37 -13.27 -2.89 -21.79
N LEU A 38 -14.29 -2.84 -20.92
CA LEU A 38 -15.68 -2.72 -21.33
C LEU A 38 -15.98 -1.38 -22.04
N GLN A 39 -15.44 -0.25 -21.55
CA GLN A 39 -15.56 1.05 -22.21
C GLN A 39 -14.94 1.06 -23.63
N LYS A 40 -13.80 0.40 -23.82
CA LYS A 40 -13.16 0.29 -25.15
C LYS A 40 -13.97 -0.58 -26.11
N ALA A 41 -14.64 -1.61 -25.59
CA ALA A 41 -15.36 -2.59 -26.39
C ALA A 41 -16.76 -2.11 -26.87
N GLN A 42 -17.41 -1.16 -26.19
CA GLN A 42 -18.76 -0.71 -26.53
C GLN A 42 -18.92 0.82 -26.49
N SER A 43 -19.10 1.43 -27.66
CA SER A 43 -19.31 2.88 -27.86
C SER A 43 -20.67 3.41 -27.38
N GLY A 44 -21.62 2.53 -27.01
CA GLY A 44 -22.97 2.92 -26.54
C GLY A 44 -23.14 3.03 -25.02
N TRP A 45 -22.07 2.79 -24.24
CA TRP A 45 -22.13 2.63 -22.77
C TRP A 45 -21.63 3.85 -21.99
N GLU A 46 -21.56 5.03 -22.62
CA GLU A 46 -20.84 6.19 -22.08
C GLU A 46 -21.38 6.80 -20.77
N LEU A 47 -22.68 6.68 -20.48
CA LEU A 47 -23.30 7.26 -19.26
C LEU A 47 -23.12 6.33 -18.05
N ASP A 48 -23.54 5.07 -18.15
CA ASP A 48 -23.39 4.06 -17.09
C ASP A 48 -21.91 3.81 -16.75
N SER A 49 -21.03 3.89 -17.75
CA SER A 49 -19.61 3.66 -17.53
C SER A 49 -18.88 4.82 -16.86
N LYS A 50 -19.37 6.06 -16.96
CA LYS A 50 -18.80 7.21 -16.22
C LYS A 50 -19.13 7.13 -14.73
N GLU A 51 -20.37 6.76 -14.40
CA GLU A 51 -20.80 6.58 -13.02
C GLU A 51 -20.10 5.37 -12.38
N ALA A 52 -20.08 4.22 -13.06
CA ALA A 52 -19.37 3.04 -12.59
C ALA A 52 -17.87 3.31 -12.36
N LEU A 53 -17.25 4.07 -13.27
CA LEU A 53 -15.85 4.47 -13.12
C LEU A 53 -15.63 5.38 -11.91
N ALA A 54 -16.47 6.40 -11.71
CA ALA A 54 -16.39 7.29 -10.56
C ALA A 54 -16.54 6.52 -9.24
N GLN A 55 -17.46 5.54 -9.20
CA GLN A 55 -17.62 4.65 -8.05
C GLN A 55 -16.37 3.80 -7.79
N LYS A 56 -15.74 3.22 -8.83
CA LYS A 56 -14.49 2.45 -8.69
C LYS A 56 -13.31 3.32 -8.25
N GLN A 57 -13.20 4.55 -8.75
CA GLN A 57 -12.18 5.50 -8.31
C GLN A 57 -12.38 5.92 -6.85
N ALA A 58 -13.63 6.15 -6.44
CA ALA A 58 -13.95 6.44 -5.04
C ALA A 58 -13.57 5.26 -4.12
N ALA A 59 -13.91 4.04 -4.51
CA ALA A 59 -13.56 2.83 -3.76
C ALA A 59 -12.04 2.61 -3.67
N LEU A 60 -11.29 2.88 -4.75
CA LEU A 60 -9.83 2.86 -4.74
C LEU A 60 -9.26 3.93 -3.79
N GLY A 61 -9.81 5.14 -3.82
CA GLY A 61 -9.43 6.22 -2.91
C GLY A 61 -9.68 5.87 -1.44
N GLU A 62 -10.82 5.25 -1.14
CA GLU A 62 -11.13 4.76 0.21
C GLU A 62 -10.14 3.68 0.65
N THR A 63 -9.83 2.72 -0.22
CA THR A 63 -8.89 1.64 0.05
C THR A 63 -7.47 2.16 0.31
N LEU A 64 -7.00 3.11 -0.50
CA LEU A 64 -5.74 3.82 -0.26
C LEU A 64 -5.76 4.59 1.06
N GLY A 65 -6.89 5.22 1.42
CA GLY A 65 -7.07 5.90 2.70
C GLY A 65 -6.94 4.95 3.89
N TYR A 66 -7.54 3.76 3.83
CA TYR A 66 -7.40 2.75 4.88
C TYR A 66 -5.98 2.17 4.95
N LEU A 67 -5.32 1.98 3.81
CA LEU A 67 -3.93 1.51 3.78
C LEU A 67 -2.98 2.56 4.39
N ASP A 68 -3.11 3.83 4.00
CA ASP A 68 -2.36 4.98 4.53
C ASP A 68 -2.47 5.04 6.08
N ALA A 69 -3.69 5.03 6.60
CA ALA A 69 -3.94 5.07 8.03
C ALA A 69 -3.45 3.80 8.77
N GLY A 70 -3.48 2.64 8.12
CA GLY A 70 -2.93 1.40 8.66
C GLY A 70 -1.42 1.45 8.77
N LEU A 71 -0.75 1.80 7.68
CA LEU A 71 0.71 1.88 7.59
C LEU A 71 1.29 2.94 8.51
N ARG A 72 0.69 4.14 8.58
CA ARG A 72 1.17 5.19 9.51
C ARG A 72 1.20 4.71 10.96
N ARG A 73 0.14 4.02 11.41
CA ARG A 73 0.07 3.48 12.77
C ARG A 73 1.09 2.36 12.99
N HIS A 74 1.28 1.50 12.00
CA HIS A 74 2.27 0.41 12.04
C HIS A 74 3.70 0.98 12.12
N PHE A 75 4.04 1.89 11.22
CA PHE A 75 5.35 2.57 11.17
C PHE A 75 5.65 3.36 12.44
N GLU A 76 4.68 4.10 12.97
CA GLU A 76 4.85 4.80 14.25
C GLU A 76 5.12 3.83 15.40
N TYR A 77 4.41 2.71 15.43
CA TYR A 77 4.63 1.68 16.44
C TYR A 77 6.04 1.08 16.36
N GLU A 78 6.50 0.72 15.17
CA GLU A 78 7.86 0.21 14.93
C GLU A 78 8.93 1.23 15.32
N GLU A 79 8.76 2.49 14.92
CA GLU A 79 9.71 3.55 15.23
C GLU A 79 9.85 3.84 16.72
N ILE A 80 8.80 3.58 17.50
CA ILE A 80 8.81 3.68 18.97
C ILE A 80 9.41 2.43 19.62
N LYS A 81 9.12 1.24 19.09
CA LYS A 81 9.40 -0.03 19.78
C LYS A 81 10.71 -0.70 19.38
N LEU A 82 11.16 -0.53 18.14
CA LEU A 82 12.36 -1.16 17.62
C LEU A 82 13.71 -0.53 18.01
N PRO A 83 13.85 0.71 18.52
CA PRO A 83 15.17 1.26 18.86
C PRO A 83 15.99 0.42 19.86
N GLY A 84 15.33 -0.42 20.68
CA GLY A 84 16.02 -1.36 21.58
C GLY A 84 16.55 -2.63 20.92
N LEU A 85 16.06 -2.96 19.72
CA LEU A 85 16.43 -4.16 18.96
C LEU A 85 17.27 -3.84 17.72
N PHE A 86 17.05 -2.67 17.13
CA PHE A 86 17.67 -2.25 15.89
C PHE A 86 18.79 -1.25 16.18
N SER A 87 19.87 -1.34 15.41
CA SER A 87 20.91 -0.31 15.46
C SER A 87 20.38 1.04 14.95
N PRO A 88 20.99 2.18 15.31
CA PRO A 88 20.59 3.49 14.79
C PRO A 88 20.58 3.56 13.26
N LEU A 89 21.53 2.88 12.59
CA LEU A 89 21.59 2.83 11.13
C LEU A 89 20.41 2.05 10.53
N MET A 90 20.03 0.92 11.15
CA MET A 90 18.86 0.16 10.73
C MET A 90 17.57 0.96 10.93
N MET A 91 17.43 1.68 12.06
CA MET A 91 16.29 2.57 12.28
C MET A 91 16.21 3.68 11.24
N GLN A 92 17.35 4.25 10.82
CA GLN A 92 17.37 5.26 9.77
C GLN A 92 16.92 4.69 8.41
N TRP A 93 17.43 3.50 8.04
CA TRP A 93 17.00 2.81 6.83
C TRP A 93 15.49 2.54 6.84
N LEU A 94 14.97 2.05 7.97
CA LEU A 94 13.56 1.74 8.15
C LEU A 94 12.67 2.98 7.93
N LYS A 95 13.02 4.09 8.59
CA LYS A 95 12.30 5.37 8.45
C LYS A 95 12.30 5.90 7.02
N LEU A 96 13.39 5.71 6.27
CA LEU A 96 13.47 6.10 4.87
C LEU A 96 12.53 5.26 3.99
N GLU A 97 12.43 3.95 4.24
CA GLU A 97 11.45 3.11 3.55
C GLU A 97 10.01 3.51 3.89
N HIS A 98 9.70 3.75 5.17
CA HIS A 98 8.39 4.23 5.60
C HIS A 98 7.98 5.52 4.86
N ALA A 99 8.88 6.52 4.86
CA ALA A 99 8.63 7.79 4.21
C ALA A 99 8.37 7.62 2.70
N ARG A 100 9.17 6.79 2.02
CA ARG A 100 9.03 6.51 0.59
C ARG A 100 7.67 5.87 0.26
N ILE A 101 7.23 4.89 1.06
CA ILE A 101 5.92 4.24 0.88
C ILE A 101 4.78 5.25 1.07
N LEU A 102 4.84 6.05 2.15
CA LEU A 102 3.81 7.06 2.43
C LEU A 102 3.76 8.15 1.35
N GLU A 103 4.90 8.54 0.78
CA GLU A 103 4.96 9.47 -0.35
C GLU A 103 4.30 8.86 -1.61
N GLY A 104 4.56 7.59 -1.90
CA GLY A 104 3.91 6.86 -2.99
C GLY A 104 2.38 6.88 -2.85
N ILE A 105 1.88 6.57 -1.65
CA ILE A 105 0.43 6.60 -1.35
C ILE A 105 -0.15 8.01 -1.48
N ALA A 106 0.56 9.04 -1.00
CA ALA A 106 0.12 10.43 -1.14
C ALA A 106 -0.03 10.83 -2.61
N ARG A 107 0.96 10.52 -3.46
CA ARG A 107 0.89 10.77 -4.91
C ARG A 107 -0.26 10.03 -5.57
N ALA A 108 -0.49 8.77 -5.22
CA ALA A 108 -1.62 8.01 -5.74
C ALA A 108 -2.96 8.66 -5.35
N LYS A 109 -3.13 9.09 -4.10
CA LYS A 109 -4.34 9.78 -3.64
C LYS A 109 -4.56 11.10 -4.39
N GLU A 110 -3.52 11.92 -4.57
CA GLU A 110 -3.60 13.17 -5.33
C GLU A 110 -4.03 12.92 -6.79
N SER A 111 -3.50 11.84 -7.40
CA SER A 111 -3.84 11.46 -8.76
C SER A 111 -5.31 11.04 -8.94
N LEU A 112 -6.04 10.73 -7.87
CA LEU A 112 -7.46 10.41 -7.89
C LEU A 112 -8.36 11.64 -7.78
N VAL A 113 -7.87 12.77 -7.26
CA VAL A 113 -8.68 13.97 -6.98
C VAL A 113 -8.98 14.81 -8.23
N VAL A 114 -8.15 14.73 -9.27
CA VAL A 114 -8.31 15.59 -10.46
C VAL A 114 -9.60 15.21 -11.22
N SER A 115 -10.41 16.20 -11.60
CA SER A 115 -11.67 15.95 -12.32
C SER A 115 -11.42 15.38 -13.72
N GLU A 116 -12.06 14.27 -14.06
CA GLU A 116 -12.02 13.70 -15.42
C GLU A 116 -12.94 14.42 -16.42
N ALA A 117 -13.82 15.31 -15.93
CA ALA A 117 -14.89 15.91 -16.72
C ALA A 117 -14.40 16.79 -17.88
N GLU A 118 -13.18 17.31 -17.79
CA GLU A 118 -12.59 18.22 -18.78
C GLU A 118 -11.48 17.55 -19.61
N LEU A 119 -11.11 16.31 -19.31
CA LEU A 119 -10.02 15.61 -20.00
C LEU A 119 -10.51 14.96 -21.29
N ALA A 120 -9.69 15.01 -22.34
CA ALA A 120 -9.92 14.23 -23.56
C ALA A 120 -9.87 12.71 -23.27
N HIS A 121 -10.45 11.89 -24.15
CA HIS A 121 -10.50 10.43 -23.96
C HIS A 121 -9.11 9.81 -23.75
N GLU A 122 -8.12 10.20 -24.55
CA GLU A 122 -6.74 9.72 -24.44
C GLU A 122 -6.07 10.15 -23.11
N GLN A 123 -6.35 11.37 -22.65
CA GLN A 123 -5.83 11.87 -21.37
C GLN A 123 -6.44 11.11 -20.18
N ARG A 124 -7.73 10.78 -20.25
CA ARG A 124 -8.37 9.92 -19.24
C ARG A 124 -7.73 8.53 -19.23
N LEU A 125 -7.51 7.93 -20.40
CA LEU A 125 -6.84 6.62 -20.49
C LEU A 125 -5.41 6.66 -19.93
N SER A 126 -4.59 7.64 -20.32
CA SER A 126 -3.22 7.78 -19.81
C SER A 126 -3.20 7.87 -18.29
N ARG A 127 -4.06 8.70 -17.72
CA ARG A 127 -4.14 8.88 -16.26
C ARG A 127 -4.55 7.61 -15.53
N LYS A 128 -5.42 6.81 -16.15
CA LYS A 128 -5.84 5.52 -15.58
C LYS A 128 -4.67 4.53 -15.54
N TRP A 129 -3.87 4.46 -16.59
CA TRP A 129 -2.61 3.68 -16.59
C TRP A 129 -1.64 4.15 -15.51
N ASP A 130 -1.54 5.47 -15.30
CA ASP A 130 -0.71 6.02 -14.22
C ASP A 130 -1.22 5.59 -12.84
N ILE A 131 -2.54 5.66 -12.59
CA ILE A 131 -3.14 5.22 -11.33
C ILE A 131 -2.86 3.73 -11.09
N GLN A 132 -3.02 2.89 -12.11
CA GLN A 132 -2.75 1.45 -12.02
C GLN A 132 -1.29 1.16 -11.70
N ARG A 133 -0.38 1.83 -12.41
CA ARG A 133 1.06 1.69 -12.22
C ARG A 133 1.46 2.11 -10.81
N MET A 134 1.03 3.29 -10.36
CA MET A 134 1.31 3.78 -9.00
C MET A 134 0.77 2.84 -7.93
N THR A 135 -0.43 2.31 -8.12
CA THR A 135 -1.05 1.41 -7.15
C THR A 135 -0.31 0.08 -7.08
N SER A 136 0.10 -0.48 -8.22
CA SER A 136 0.93 -1.69 -8.29
C SER A 136 2.31 -1.48 -7.67
N GLU A 137 2.92 -0.32 -7.89
CA GLU A 137 4.20 0.06 -7.28
C GLU A 137 4.07 0.12 -5.75
N ILE A 138 3.00 0.73 -5.21
CA ILE A 138 2.72 0.77 -3.77
C ILE A 138 2.56 -0.65 -3.20
N SER A 139 1.75 -1.50 -3.85
CA SER A 139 1.55 -2.89 -3.39
C SER A 139 2.88 -3.63 -3.27
N ARG A 140 3.70 -3.56 -4.32
CA ARG A 140 5.03 -4.18 -4.32
C ARG A 140 5.93 -3.60 -3.23
N ASP A 141 5.96 -2.28 -3.08
CA ASP A 141 6.79 -1.62 -2.10
C ASP A 141 6.44 -2.03 -0.67
N VAL A 142 5.15 -2.13 -0.35
CA VAL A 142 4.66 -2.56 0.96
C VAL A 142 4.99 -4.03 1.22
N GLU A 143 4.79 -4.91 0.24
CA GLU A 143 5.10 -6.34 0.38
C GLU A 143 6.60 -6.61 0.52
N ASP A 144 7.43 -5.93 -0.29
CA ASP A 144 8.88 -6.06 -0.21
C ASP A 144 9.41 -5.52 1.12
N HIS A 145 8.85 -4.42 1.62
CA HIS A 145 9.17 -3.90 2.94
C HIS A 145 8.82 -4.90 4.05
N ALA A 146 7.57 -5.37 4.09
CA ALA A 146 7.14 -6.36 5.08
C ALA A 146 8.00 -7.63 5.05
N ARG A 147 8.37 -8.12 3.85
CA ARG A 147 9.24 -9.30 3.71
C ARG A 147 10.64 -9.06 4.30
N LYS A 148 11.25 -7.89 4.05
CA LYS A 148 12.57 -7.55 4.60
C LYS A 148 12.53 -7.49 6.12
N GLU A 149 11.48 -6.90 6.67
CA GLU A 149 11.29 -6.81 8.11
C GLU A 149 11.05 -8.18 8.75
N GLU A 150 10.16 -9.01 8.19
CA GLU A 150 9.92 -10.38 8.70
C GLU A 150 11.23 -11.20 8.74
N VAL A 151 12.04 -11.15 7.68
CA VAL A 151 13.35 -11.82 7.67
C VAL A 151 14.25 -11.30 8.79
N THR A 152 14.29 -9.98 8.98
CA THR A 152 15.09 -9.34 10.03
C THR A 152 14.59 -9.72 11.43
N TYR A 153 13.28 -9.74 11.64
CA TYR A 153 12.64 -10.12 12.89
C TYR A 153 12.90 -11.59 13.24
N GLU A 154 12.81 -12.50 12.27
CA GLU A 154 13.12 -13.92 12.49
C GLU A 154 14.62 -14.15 12.81
N MET A 155 15.52 -13.37 12.21
CA MET A 155 16.94 -13.38 12.57
C MET A 155 17.17 -12.94 14.03
N ILE A 156 16.52 -11.85 14.45
CA ILE A 156 16.62 -11.35 15.83
C ILE A 156 16.02 -12.35 16.81
N LYS A 157 14.85 -12.92 16.48
CA LYS A 157 14.19 -13.96 17.28
C LYS A 157 15.09 -15.18 17.47
N THR A 158 15.74 -15.64 16.40
CA THR A 158 16.72 -16.74 16.45
C THR A 158 17.92 -16.39 17.32
N ALA A 159 18.40 -15.16 17.28
CA ALA A 159 19.49 -14.73 18.14
C ALA A 159 19.07 -14.71 19.62
N LEU A 160 17.95 -14.06 19.95
CA LEU A 160 17.43 -13.95 21.33
C LEU A 160 17.13 -15.31 21.98
N THR A 161 16.72 -16.30 21.19
CA THR A 161 16.46 -17.67 21.67
C THR A 161 17.72 -18.51 21.87
N LYS A 162 18.84 -18.16 21.21
CA LYS A 162 20.11 -18.87 21.34
C LYS A 162 21.08 -18.23 22.35
N THR A 163 20.92 -16.94 22.64
CA THR A 163 21.77 -16.20 23.58
C THR A 163 21.13 -15.97 24.94
N GLY A 164 19.86 -16.33 25.11
CA GLY A 164 19.13 -16.34 26.37
C GLY A 164 19.02 -17.71 26.99
#